data_AF-A0A2D7YNI3-F1
#
_entry.id   AF-A0A2D7YNI3-F1
#
_cell.length_a   1.000
_cell.length_b   1.000
_cell.length_c   1.000
_cell.angle_alpha   90.00
_cell.angle_beta   90.00
_cell.angle_gamma   90.00
#
_symmetry.space_group_name_H-M   'P 1'
#
loop_
_entity.id
_entity.type
_entity.pdbx_description
1 polymer ?
#
loop_
_entity_poly.entity_id
_entity_poly.type
_entity_poly.pdbx_seq_one_letter_code
_entity_poly.pdbx_strand_id
1 'polypeptide(L)'
;MRGITKLSVLSLSIFVLSGCWLDDDDNDQTTVTPSPEPEVQSTYVRVHHTSADAPNVNVLADGSAVLENVPYHASSNVLELDEGTYSITVQGILPDGSTADVIGPAELEFSGETRYEVFALGQVADESLEPLILSNPVSAVADGESRIQVVHAAYGAPTVDVYLTAPEDELASASPAVTLEYAADSGQVEVPAGDYRVRLTPAGETTVVYDSGTLPLADGGDYIVAATNNVTTGESPVTLQISTTATGTKDAAIGPVALTLDALGIYTIVATDSDGGGLPPQVILLDDLAPAQP
;
A
#
# COMPACT_ATOMS: atom_id res chain seq x y z
N MET A 1 58.31 22.49 -17.08
CA MET A 1 58.45 22.46 -18.56
C MET A 1 57.03 22.47 -19.10
N ARG A 2 56.39 23.62 -19.38
CA ARG A 2 56.51 24.51 -20.55
C ARG A 2 56.42 23.79 -21.91
N GLY A 3 55.24 23.92 -22.54
CA GLY A 3 55.03 23.99 -23.99
C GLY A 3 54.37 22.76 -24.64
N ILE A 4 53.61 22.84 -25.76
CA ILE A 4 53.39 23.92 -26.74
C ILE A 4 52.33 23.42 -27.78
N THR A 5 51.34 24.27 -28.13
CA THR A 5 50.60 24.41 -29.44
C THR A 5 49.80 23.22 -30.04
N LYS A 6 48.82 23.33 -30.96
CA LYS A 6 48.33 24.28 -32.02
C LYS A 6 46.77 24.11 -32.08
N LEU A 7 45.91 24.91 -32.71
CA LEU A 7 45.92 25.43 -34.08
C LEU A 7 44.71 26.39 -34.28
N SER A 8 44.94 27.53 -34.94
CA SER A 8 43.93 28.48 -35.43
C SER A 8 43.13 27.96 -36.63
N VAL A 9 41.99 28.61 -36.95
CA VAL A 9 41.35 28.89 -38.28
C VAL A 9 39.84 29.12 -38.01
N LEU A 10 39.07 30.04 -38.59
CA LEU A 10 39.23 31.16 -39.52
C LEU A 10 37.82 31.76 -39.71
N SER A 11 37.69 33.08 -39.66
CA SER A 11 36.77 33.94 -40.44
C SER A 11 35.25 33.62 -40.50
N LEU A 12 34.41 34.59 -40.14
CA LEU A 12 33.81 35.52 -41.11
C LEU A 12 32.76 36.42 -40.42
N SER A 13 33.04 37.72 -40.39
CA SER A 13 32.11 38.76 -39.95
C SER A 13 31.14 39.14 -41.07
N ILE A 14 29.84 39.17 -40.77
CA ILE A 14 28.85 39.94 -41.55
C ILE A 14 28.14 40.89 -40.58
N PHE A 15 28.47 42.17 -40.70
CA PHE A 15 27.74 43.29 -40.12
C PHE A 15 26.56 43.63 -41.02
N VAL A 16 25.34 43.62 -40.47
CA VAL A 16 24.22 44.41 -41.00
C VAL A 16 23.74 45.32 -39.89
N LEU A 17 24.14 46.59 -40.00
CA LEU A 17 23.67 47.70 -39.18
C LEU A 17 22.29 48.11 -39.71
N SER A 18 21.27 48.11 -38.86
CA SER A 18 20.07 48.93 -39.08
C SER A 18 19.36 49.22 -37.76
N GLY A 19 19.36 50.52 -37.42
CA GLY A 19 18.27 51.20 -36.72
C GLY A 19 18.27 51.14 -35.20
N CYS A 20 18.99 52.05 -34.55
CA CYS A 20 18.72 52.50 -33.19
C CYS A 20 17.32 53.10 -33.09
N TRP A 21 16.55 52.82 -32.04
CA TRP A 21 15.65 53.76 -31.32
C TRP A 21 15.22 53.15 -29.97
N LEU A 22 15.67 53.77 -28.86
CA LEU A 22 15.03 53.85 -27.53
C LEU A 22 14.92 52.50 -26.77
N ASP A 23 15.31 52.34 -25.51
CA ASP A 23 15.15 53.21 -24.34
C ASP A 23 16.10 52.70 -23.24
N ASP A 24 16.36 53.59 -22.30
CA ASP A 24 17.16 53.46 -21.08
C ASP A 24 16.48 52.48 -20.11
N ASP A 25 17.21 51.53 -19.52
CA ASP A 25 17.02 51.09 -18.13
C ASP A 25 17.98 49.93 -17.79
N ASP A 26 18.91 50.23 -16.89
CA ASP A 26 19.69 49.27 -16.12
C ASP A 26 18.74 48.32 -15.37
N ASN A 27 18.60 47.09 -15.85
CA ASN A 27 18.09 46.01 -15.03
C ASN A 27 18.98 44.78 -15.22
N ASP A 28 20.07 44.76 -14.44
CA ASP A 28 20.80 43.54 -14.10
C ASP A 28 19.85 42.63 -13.30
N GLN A 29 18.87 42.06 -13.99
CA GLN A 29 18.04 41.01 -13.47
C GLN A 29 18.92 39.77 -13.41
N THR A 30 19.67 39.70 -12.31
CA THR A 30 20.06 38.43 -11.71
C THR A 30 18.79 37.59 -11.63
N THR A 31 18.60 36.72 -12.62
CA THR A 31 17.59 35.68 -12.57
C THR A 31 18.01 34.76 -11.45
N VAL A 32 17.55 35.06 -10.24
CA VAL A 32 17.55 34.14 -9.13
C VAL A 32 16.62 33.02 -9.58
N THR A 33 17.18 31.96 -10.15
CA THR A 33 16.42 30.72 -10.33
C THR A 33 15.91 30.36 -8.94
N PRO A 34 14.59 30.33 -8.70
CA PRO A 34 14.08 29.88 -7.40
C PRO A 34 14.68 28.50 -7.15
N SER A 35 15.24 28.31 -5.95
CA SER A 35 15.62 26.96 -5.49
C SER A 35 14.41 26.06 -5.70
N PRO A 36 14.56 24.84 -6.27
CA PRO A 36 13.43 23.93 -6.36
C PRO A 36 12.81 23.78 -4.98
N GLU A 37 11.50 23.99 -4.90
CA GLU A 37 10.68 23.65 -3.74
C GLU A 37 10.98 22.17 -3.42
N PRO A 38 11.23 21.78 -2.15
CA PRO A 38 11.43 20.38 -1.84
C PRO A 38 10.23 19.58 -2.35
N GLU A 39 10.49 18.61 -3.24
CA GLU A 39 9.47 17.68 -3.72
C GLU A 39 8.96 16.89 -2.51
N VAL A 40 7.67 16.98 -2.21
CA VAL A 40 7.06 16.22 -1.12
C VAL A 40 7.01 14.76 -1.56
N GLN A 41 7.65 13.88 -0.79
CA GLN A 41 7.70 12.47 -1.14
C GLN A 41 6.38 11.78 -0.79
N SER A 42 5.96 10.81 -1.60
CA SER A 42 4.79 9.99 -1.28
C SER A 42 5.11 8.92 -0.25
N THR A 43 4.13 8.60 0.59
CA THR A 43 4.13 7.52 1.57
C THR A 43 2.89 6.64 1.37
N TYR A 44 2.94 5.39 1.85
CA TYR A 44 1.94 4.37 1.54
C TYR A 44 1.36 3.74 2.80
N VAL A 45 0.09 3.99 3.12
CA VAL A 45 -0.54 3.52 4.36
C VAL A 45 -1.64 2.52 4.06
N ARG A 46 -1.75 1.47 4.86
CA ARG A 46 -2.90 0.55 4.85
C ARG A 46 -3.28 0.30 6.28
N VAL A 47 -4.58 0.40 6.51
CA VAL A 47 -5.20 0.18 7.80
C VAL A 47 -5.86 -1.19 7.83
N HIS A 48 -5.70 -1.88 8.96
CA HIS A 48 -6.24 -3.18 9.29
C HIS A 48 -7.10 -3.08 10.54
N HIS A 49 -8.36 -3.45 10.42
CA HIS A 49 -9.24 -3.55 11.58
C HIS A 49 -9.08 -4.91 12.26
N THR A 50 -8.24 -4.95 13.30
CA THR A 50 -7.90 -6.18 14.02
C THR A 50 -8.49 -6.31 15.43
N SER A 51 -9.19 -5.29 15.92
CA SER A 51 -9.92 -5.37 17.19
C SER A 51 -11.27 -6.05 17.01
N ALA A 52 -11.52 -7.14 17.74
CA ALA A 52 -12.71 -7.97 17.56
C ALA A 52 -13.96 -7.45 18.26
N ASP A 53 -13.82 -6.62 19.29
CA ASP A 53 -14.93 -6.07 20.07
C ASP A 53 -15.32 -4.65 19.64
N ALA A 54 -14.50 -3.99 18.82
CA ALA A 54 -14.89 -2.72 18.21
C ALA A 54 -15.95 -2.95 17.12
N PRO A 55 -16.95 -2.05 17.00
CA PRO A 55 -17.88 -2.06 15.88
C PRO A 55 -17.16 -1.65 14.59
N ASN A 56 -17.87 -1.59 13.46
CA ASN A 56 -17.32 -0.99 12.25
C ASN A 56 -16.79 0.42 12.54
N VAL A 57 -15.67 0.78 11.93
CA VAL A 57 -14.99 2.05 12.20
C VAL A 57 -14.88 2.95 10.99
N ASN A 58 -14.86 4.25 11.24
CA ASN A 58 -14.32 5.25 10.32
C ASN A 58 -12.90 5.60 10.77
N VAL A 59 -12.02 5.87 9.80
CA VAL A 59 -10.66 6.38 10.07
C VAL A 59 -10.59 7.78 9.49
N LEU A 60 -10.21 8.74 10.33
CA LEU A 60 -10.09 10.15 9.98
C LEU A 60 -8.61 10.55 10.02
N ALA A 61 -8.20 11.32 9.02
CA ALA A 61 -6.92 12.04 9.00
C ALA A 61 -7.23 13.55 8.93
N ASP A 62 -6.66 14.30 9.87
CA ASP A 62 -6.87 15.76 10.00
C ASP A 62 -8.36 16.14 10.06
N GLY A 63 -9.15 15.31 10.73
CA GLY A 63 -10.60 15.47 10.90
C GLY A 63 -11.44 15.09 9.68
N SER A 64 -10.84 14.64 8.58
CA SER A 64 -11.55 14.18 7.38
C SER A 64 -11.52 12.66 7.27
N ALA A 65 -12.66 12.03 6.99
CA ALA A 65 -12.73 10.57 6.84
C ALA A 65 -11.95 10.10 5.59
N VAL A 66 -10.98 9.21 5.81
CA VAL A 66 -10.19 8.55 4.75
C VAL A 66 -10.65 7.10 4.51
N LEU A 67 -11.27 6.49 5.52
CA LEU A 67 -11.95 5.20 5.42
C LEU A 67 -13.27 5.27 6.17
N GLU A 68 -14.31 4.65 5.62
CA GLU A 68 -15.63 4.63 6.22
C GLU A 68 -16.17 3.21 6.36
N ASN A 69 -16.88 2.95 7.46
CA ASN A 69 -17.58 1.70 7.71
C ASN A 69 -16.71 0.44 7.50
N VAL A 70 -15.46 0.50 7.95
CA VAL A 70 -14.51 -0.62 7.88
C VAL A 70 -14.94 -1.66 8.92
N PRO A 71 -15.30 -2.89 8.52
CA PRO A 71 -15.67 -3.93 9.48
C PRO A 71 -14.44 -4.62 10.07
N TYR A 72 -14.64 -5.33 11.18
CA TYR A 72 -13.63 -6.23 11.74
C TYR A 72 -13.10 -7.19 10.65
N HIS A 73 -11.80 -7.48 10.71
CA HIS A 73 -11.10 -8.40 9.81
C HIS A 73 -11.00 -7.89 8.36
N ALA A 74 -11.27 -6.60 8.12
CA ALA A 74 -11.01 -5.93 6.85
C ALA A 74 -9.68 -5.19 6.84
N SER A 75 -9.02 -5.24 5.68
CA SER A 75 -7.89 -4.39 5.32
C SER A 75 -8.35 -3.40 4.27
N SER A 76 -7.91 -2.16 4.38
CA SER A 76 -8.09 -1.17 3.31
C SER A 76 -7.20 -1.48 2.09
N ASN A 77 -7.44 -0.75 1.00
CA ASN A 77 -6.44 -0.62 -0.07
C ASN A 77 -5.20 0.11 0.46
N VAL A 78 -4.10 0.07 -0.29
CA VAL A 78 -2.97 0.97 -0.02
C VAL A 78 -3.38 2.39 -0.37
N LEU A 79 -3.38 3.26 0.63
CA LEU A 79 -3.59 4.70 0.51
C LEU A 79 -2.23 5.35 0.19
N GLU A 80 -2.19 6.18 -0.85
CA GLU A 80 -1.04 7.02 -1.17
C GLU A 80 -1.28 8.39 -0.55
N LEU A 81 -0.35 8.84 0.29
CA LEU A 81 -0.39 10.11 1.01
C LEU A 81 0.91 10.87 0.78
N ASP A 82 0.89 12.18 1.04
CA ASP A 82 2.11 12.97 1.12
C ASP A 82 2.84 12.69 2.44
N GLU A 83 4.17 12.73 2.46
CA GLU A 83 4.92 12.63 3.71
C GLU A 83 4.57 13.79 4.66
N GLY A 84 4.47 13.49 5.95
CA GLY A 84 4.07 14.48 6.93
C GLY A 84 3.51 13.90 8.22
N THR A 85 3.05 14.79 9.08
CA THR A 85 2.34 14.44 10.32
C THR A 85 0.85 14.62 10.11
N TYR A 86 0.08 13.61 10.49
CA TYR A 86 -1.37 13.59 10.39
C TYR A 86 -1.98 13.37 11.77
N SER A 87 -3.06 14.09 12.05
CA SER A 87 -3.87 13.85 13.24
C SER A 87 -4.86 12.73 12.96
N ILE A 88 -4.56 11.53 13.43
CA ILE A 88 -5.36 10.33 13.17
C ILE A 88 -6.36 10.11 14.29
N THR A 89 -7.62 9.90 13.91
CA THR A 89 -8.71 9.54 14.82
C THR A 89 -9.47 8.35 14.25
N VAL A 90 -9.79 7.35 15.09
CA VAL A 90 -10.63 6.21 14.70
C VAL A 90 -11.93 6.30 15.45
N GLN A 91 -13.04 6.22 14.72
CA GLN A 91 -14.39 6.36 15.25
C GLN A 91 -15.16 5.05 15.11
N GLY A 92 -15.62 4.50 16.23
CA GLY A 92 -16.54 3.37 16.24
C GLY A 92 -17.96 3.82 15.88
N ILE A 93 -18.62 3.09 14.98
CA ILE A 93 -20.02 3.31 14.60
C ILE A 93 -20.92 2.55 15.57
N LEU A 94 -21.68 3.28 16.37
CA LEU A 94 -22.61 2.71 17.35
C LEU A 94 -23.89 2.17 16.68
N PRO A 95 -24.65 1.27 17.34
CA PRO A 95 -25.85 0.68 16.76
C PRO A 95 -26.95 1.67 16.36
N ASP A 96 -26.95 2.87 16.96
CA ASP A 96 -27.89 3.96 16.62
C ASP A 96 -27.40 4.84 15.44
N GLY A 97 -26.25 4.51 14.86
CA GLY A 97 -25.62 5.24 13.76
C GLY A 97 -24.78 6.45 14.18
N SER A 98 -24.71 6.76 15.47
CA SER A 98 -23.78 7.77 15.98
C SER A 98 -22.33 7.23 16.02
N THR A 99 -21.35 8.13 16.10
CA THR A 99 -19.94 7.76 16.20
C THR A 99 -19.34 8.18 17.53
N ALA A 100 -18.35 7.42 18.00
CA ALA A 100 -17.54 7.74 19.17
C ALA A 100 -16.06 7.49 18.85
N ASP A 101 -15.18 8.39 19.29
CA ASP A 101 -13.74 8.20 19.14
C ASP A 101 -13.28 7.02 20.01
N VAL A 102 -12.65 6.03 19.39
CA VAL A 102 -12.12 4.82 20.06
C VAL A 102 -10.59 4.79 20.05
N ILE A 103 -9.96 5.50 19.11
CA ILE A 103 -8.52 5.78 19.10
C ILE A 103 -8.33 7.25 18.76
N GLY A 104 -7.43 7.93 19.48
CA GLY A 104 -6.99 9.28 19.15
C GLY A 104 -7.91 10.39 19.68
N PRO A 105 -7.70 11.64 19.21
CA PRO A 105 -6.73 12.02 18.19
C PRO A 105 -5.27 11.76 18.60
N ALA A 106 -4.47 11.23 17.67
CA ALA A 106 -3.04 10.97 17.85
C ALA A 106 -2.25 11.48 16.64
N GLU A 107 -1.15 12.18 16.91
CA GLU A 107 -0.25 12.69 15.86
C GLU A 107 0.68 11.57 15.40
N LEU A 108 0.54 11.15 14.15
CA LEU A 108 1.38 10.13 13.52
C LEU A 108 2.22 10.73 12.40
N GLU A 109 3.52 10.44 12.42
CA GLU A 109 4.47 10.87 11.39
C GLU A 109 4.67 9.75 10.35
N PHE A 110 4.40 10.07 9.08
CA PHE A 110 4.66 9.18 7.95
C PHE A 110 5.75 9.77 7.07
N SER A 111 6.88 9.06 7.00
CA SER A 111 8.01 9.42 6.15
C SER A 111 7.76 9.01 4.69
N GLY A 112 8.33 9.76 3.75
CA GLY A 112 8.35 9.40 2.33
C GLY A 112 8.98 8.04 2.06
N GLU A 113 8.66 7.47 0.90
CA GLU A 113 9.22 6.21 0.39
C GLU A 113 9.05 5.01 1.35
N THR A 114 8.08 5.10 2.26
CA THR A 114 7.84 4.12 3.32
C THR A 114 6.42 3.56 3.19
N ARG A 115 6.30 2.25 3.44
CA ARG A 115 5.03 1.52 3.51
C ARG A 115 4.68 1.28 4.97
N TYR A 116 3.55 1.81 5.42
CA TYR A 116 3.03 1.63 6.77
C TYR A 116 1.83 0.67 6.79
N GLU A 117 1.91 -0.36 7.63
CA GLU A 117 0.77 -1.21 7.98
C GLU A 117 0.31 -0.83 9.39
N VAL A 118 -0.95 -0.39 9.51
CA VAL A 118 -1.51 0.13 10.77
C VAL A 118 -2.61 -0.81 11.25
N PHE A 119 -2.42 -1.43 12.41
CA PHE A 119 -3.34 -2.38 13.01
C PHE A 119 -3.99 -1.80 14.26
N ALA A 120 -5.30 -1.97 14.41
CA ALA A 120 -5.99 -1.65 15.66
C ALA A 120 -5.85 -2.81 16.66
N LEU A 121 -4.95 -2.67 17.62
CA LEU A 121 -4.66 -3.68 18.65
C LEU A 121 -5.37 -3.35 19.96
N GLY A 122 -5.74 -4.37 20.73
CA GLY A 122 -6.46 -4.19 21.99
C GLY A 122 -7.97 -4.32 21.86
N GLN A 123 -8.66 -3.89 22.91
CA GLN A 123 -10.11 -3.92 23.03
C GLN A 123 -10.68 -2.55 23.40
N VAL A 124 -11.90 -2.29 22.92
CA VAL A 124 -12.68 -1.12 23.33
C VAL A 124 -13.16 -1.28 24.77
N ALA A 125 -13.56 -2.48 25.15
CA ALA A 125 -14.20 -2.76 26.44
C ALA A 125 -13.30 -2.50 27.67
N ASP A 126 -11.98 -2.57 27.51
CA ASP A 126 -11.00 -2.34 28.59
C ASP A 126 -10.09 -1.12 28.34
N GLU A 127 -10.44 -0.27 27.36
CA GLU A 127 -9.71 0.96 27.03
C GLU A 127 -8.24 0.71 26.64
N SER A 128 -7.91 -0.48 26.13
CA SER A 128 -6.56 -0.85 25.66
C SER A 128 -6.33 -0.61 24.16
N LEU A 129 -7.36 -0.15 23.43
CA LEU A 129 -7.30 -0.01 21.99
C LEU A 129 -6.24 1.03 21.54
N GLU A 130 -5.23 0.59 20.81
CA GLU A 130 -4.14 1.43 20.32
C GLU A 130 -3.63 0.98 18.93
N PRO A 131 -3.03 1.88 18.13
CA PRO A 131 -2.48 1.51 16.83
C PRO A 131 -1.10 0.84 17.00
N LEU A 132 -0.92 -0.35 16.42
CA LEU A 132 0.40 -0.89 16.08
C LEU A 132 0.76 -0.44 14.67
N ILE A 133 1.91 0.21 14.53
CA ILE A 133 2.40 0.74 13.24
C ILE A 133 3.66 -0.01 12.87
N LEU A 134 3.62 -0.72 11.74
CA LEU A 134 4.79 -1.34 11.14
C LEU A 134 5.26 -0.48 9.97
N SER A 135 6.55 -0.17 9.93
CA SER A 135 7.18 0.59 8.86
C SER A 135 8.11 -0.30 8.04
N ASN A 136 7.86 -0.33 6.74
CA ASN A 136 8.61 -1.14 5.79
C ASN A 136 9.15 -0.25 4.67
N PRO A 137 10.37 -0.51 4.16
CA PRO A 137 10.84 0.17 2.97
C PRO A 137 9.98 -0.21 1.76
N VAL A 138 9.76 0.72 0.85
CA VAL A 138 9.17 0.40 -0.46
C VAL A 138 10.23 -0.29 -1.31
N SER A 139 10.12 -1.61 -1.47
CA SER A 139 11.03 -2.42 -2.26
C SER A 139 10.29 -3.45 -3.12
N ALA A 140 10.86 -3.76 -4.28
CA ALA A 140 10.38 -4.85 -5.11
C ALA A 140 10.65 -6.19 -4.41
N VAL A 141 9.74 -7.15 -4.61
CA VAL A 141 9.96 -8.55 -4.27
C VAL A 141 10.85 -9.17 -5.35
N ALA A 142 11.82 -10.02 -4.95
CA ALA A 142 12.69 -10.69 -5.91
C ALA A 142 11.92 -11.64 -6.85
N ASP A 143 12.41 -11.78 -8.09
CA ASP A 143 11.83 -12.68 -9.09
C ASP A 143 11.81 -14.14 -8.58
N GLY A 144 10.66 -14.80 -8.67
CA GLY A 144 10.44 -16.16 -8.18
C GLY A 144 10.16 -16.25 -6.68
N GLU A 145 10.12 -15.14 -5.97
CA GLU A 145 9.86 -15.06 -4.53
C GLU A 145 8.52 -14.37 -4.23
N SER A 146 8.04 -14.60 -3.02
CA SER A 146 6.92 -13.91 -2.39
C SER A 146 7.40 -13.35 -1.06
N ARG A 147 6.99 -12.13 -0.72
CA ARG A 147 7.27 -11.53 0.58
C ARG A 147 6.09 -11.75 1.51
N ILE A 148 6.38 -12.14 2.75
CA ILE A 148 5.39 -12.32 3.81
C ILE A 148 5.85 -11.62 5.09
N GLN A 149 4.94 -10.93 5.75
CA GLN A 149 5.12 -10.42 7.11
C GLN A 149 3.92 -10.85 7.95
N VAL A 150 4.20 -11.51 9.06
CA VAL A 150 3.20 -12.05 9.98
C VAL A 150 3.17 -11.21 11.24
N VAL A 151 1.97 -10.86 11.69
CA VAL A 151 1.74 -10.04 12.89
C VAL A 151 0.84 -10.79 13.85
N HIS A 152 1.21 -10.84 15.13
CA HIS A 152 0.33 -11.39 16.16
C HIS A 152 -0.55 -10.28 16.74
N ALA A 153 -1.78 -10.17 16.22
CA ALA A 153 -2.76 -9.15 16.58
C ALA A 153 -3.90 -9.65 17.50
N ALA A 154 -3.98 -10.94 17.79
CA ALA A 154 -5.06 -11.52 18.60
C ALA A 154 -4.90 -11.16 20.08
N TYR A 155 -5.77 -10.26 20.57
CA TYR A 155 -5.75 -9.79 21.95
C TYR A 155 -6.07 -10.91 22.94
N GLY A 156 -5.27 -11.03 24.00
CA GLY A 156 -5.45 -12.04 25.04
C GLY A 156 -5.12 -13.48 24.64
N ALA A 157 -4.65 -13.71 23.40
CA ALA A 157 -4.11 -15.00 23.01
C ALA A 157 -2.65 -15.16 23.51
N PRO A 158 -2.21 -16.40 23.81
CA PRO A 158 -0.84 -16.65 24.26
C PRO A 158 0.16 -16.46 23.10
N THR A 159 1.45 -16.33 23.44
CA THR A 159 2.55 -16.36 22.46
C THR A 159 2.41 -17.57 21.53
N VAL A 160 2.58 -17.34 20.23
CA VAL A 160 2.40 -18.37 19.20
C VAL A 160 3.69 -18.68 18.47
N ASP A 161 3.86 -19.94 18.13
CA ASP A 161 4.82 -20.40 17.14
C ASP A 161 4.14 -20.41 15.77
N VAL A 162 4.73 -19.71 14.81
CA VAL A 162 4.26 -19.60 13.43
C VAL A 162 5.08 -20.56 12.57
N TYR A 163 4.38 -21.41 11.82
CA TYR A 163 4.98 -22.34 10.88
C TYR A 163 4.54 -22.00 9.47
N LEU A 164 5.52 -22.01 8.55
CA LEU A 164 5.30 -21.94 7.12
C LEU A 164 5.89 -23.19 6.49
N THR A 165 5.07 -23.94 5.78
CA THR A 165 5.39 -25.30 5.32
C THR A 165 4.69 -25.63 4.02
N ALA A 166 5.18 -26.61 3.25
CA ALA A 166 4.44 -27.09 2.09
C ALA A 166 3.12 -27.76 2.52
N PRO A 167 2.12 -27.89 1.61
CA PRO A 167 0.77 -28.31 1.99
C PRO A 167 0.71 -29.72 2.61
N GLU A 168 1.56 -30.62 2.14
CA GLU A 168 1.61 -32.03 2.55
C GLU A 168 2.63 -32.30 3.68
N ASP A 169 3.40 -31.29 4.11
CA ASP A 169 4.42 -31.47 5.13
C ASP A 169 3.80 -31.64 6.53
N GLU A 170 4.30 -32.61 7.29
CA GLU A 170 3.91 -32.82 8.69
C GLU A 170 4.58 -31.79 9.60
N LEU A 171 3.81 -31.25 10.56
CA LEU A 171 4.33 -30.29 11.53
C LEU A 171 5.30 -30.92 12.53
N ALA A 172 5.17 -32.22 12.82
CA ALA A 172 5.96 -32.90 13.84
C ALA A 172 7.47 -32.90 13.56
N SER A 173 7.87 -32.73 12.30
CA SER A 173 9.26 -32.58 11.85
C SER A 173 9.68 -31.15 11.55
N ALA A 174 8.74 -30.19 11.59
CA ALA A 174 9.01 -28.79 11.27
C ALA A 174 9.44 -28.02 12.51
N SER A 175 10.38 -27.09 12.33
CA SER A 175 10.66 -26.04 13.31
C SER A 175 9.77 -24.82 13.04
N PRO A 176 9.39 -24.05 14.06
CA PRO A 176 8.69 -22.79 13.83
C PRO A 176 9.57 -21.86 12.99
N ALA A 177 8.94 -21.15 12.06
CA ALA A 177 9.59 -20.11 11.28
C ALA A 177 9.90 -18.89 12.16
N VAL A 178 8.98 -18.56 13.07
CA VAL A 178 9.12 -17.49 14.05
C VAL A 178 8.23 -17.75 15.26
N THR A 179 8.63 -17.27 16.43
CA THR A 179 7.79 -17.22 17.64
C THR A 179 7.40 -15.77 17.86
N LEU A 180 6.10 -15.47 17.97
CA LEU A 180 5.57 -14.12 18.12
C LEU A 180 4.83 -13.99 19.44
N GLU A 181 5.21 -12.98 20.23
CA GLU A 181 4.40 -12.48 21.34
C GLU A 181 3.27 -11.59 20.79
N TYR A 182 2.25 -11.32 21.62
CA TYR A 182 1.23 -10.35 21.26
C TYR A 182 1.85 -9.00 20.90
N ALA A 183 1.35 -8.37 19.82
CA ALA A 183 1.86 -7.14 19.22
C ALA A 183 3.26 -7.22 18.59
N ALA A 184 3.84 -8.42 18.45
CA ALA A 184 5.07 -8.63 17.68
C ALA A 184 4.81 -9.02 16.22
N ASP A 185 5.80 -8.79 15.37
CA ASP A 185 5.79 -9.20 13.97
C ASP A 185 7.06 -9.96 13.55
N SER A 186 7.00 -10.65 12.41
CA SER A 186 8.10 -11.45 11.89
C SER A 186 9.18 -10.66 11.16
N GLY A 187 8.96 -9.37 10.91
CA GLY A 187 9.61 -8.64 9.83
C GLY A 187 9.20 -9.16 8.45
N GLN A 188 9.71 -8.52 7.41
CA GLN A 188 9.53 -8.97 6.02
C GLN A 188 10.46 -10.15 5.71
N VAL A 189 9.86 -11.26 5.28
CA VAL A 189 10.59 -12.48 4.89
C VAL A 189 10.23 -12.82 3.45
N GLU A 190 11.23 -13.05 2.62
CA GLU A 190 11.04 -13.57 1.26
C GLU A 190 11.13 -15.10 1.26
N VAL A 191 10.19 -15.73 0.56
CA VAL A 191 10.09 -17.18 0.41
C VAL A 191 9.78 -17.52 -1.05
N PRO A 192 10.21 -18.68 -1.56
CA PRO A 192 9.92 -19.04 -2.95
C PRO A 192 8.42 -19.01 -3.23
N ALA A 193 8.03 -18.53 -4.40
CA ALA A 193 6.62 -18.56 -4.81
C ALA A 193 6.10 -20.00 -4.90
N GLY A 194 4.88 -20.25 -4.42
CA GLY A 194 4.31 -21.58 -4.38
C GLY A 194 3.16 -21.72 -3.39
N ASP A 195 2.71 -22.96 -3.21
CA ASP A 195 1.65 -23.28 -2.26
C ASP A 195 2.22 -23.57 -0.88
N TYR A 196 1.66 -22.95 0.15
CA TYR A 196 2.07 -23.12 1.54
C TYR A 196 0.88 -23.34 2.46
N ARG A 197 1.17 -23.68 3.71
CA ARG A 197 0.23 -23.61 4.84
C ARG A 197 0.86 -22.76 5.93
N VAL A 198 0.09 -21.81 6.46
CA VAL A 198 0.40 -21.08 7.68
C VAL A 198 -0.30 -21.79 8.84
N ARG A 199 0.49 -22.30 9.78
CA ARG A 199 0.00 -23.04 10.94
C ARG A 199 0.48 -22.38 12.22
N LEU A 200 -0.39 -22.32 13.22
CA LEU A 200 -0.09 -21.71 14.52
C LEU A 200 -0.22 -22.75 15.62
N THR A 201 0.75 -22.77 16.54
CA THR A 201 0.68 -23.50 17.80
C THR A 201 0.97 -22.53 18.96
N PRO A 202 0.53 -22.83 20.19
CA PRO A 202 1.08 -22.15 21.37
C PRO A 202 2.59 -22.37 21.44
N ALA A 203 3.33 -21.37 21.90
CA ALA A 203 4.79 -21.41 21.94
C ALA A 203 5.32 -22.63 22.72
N GLY A 204 6.19 -23.42 22.08
CA GLY A 204 6.77 -24.63 22.66
C GLY A 204 5.85 -25.85 22.66
N GLU A 205 4.64 -25.75 22.09
CA GLU A 205 3.70 -26.85 21.91
C GLU A 205 3.60 -27.28 20.44
N THR A 206 3.10 -28.50 20.20
CA THR A 206 2.95 -29.08 18.86
C THR A 206 1.50 -29.22 18.41
N THR A 207 0.54 -28.84 19.27
CA THR A 207 -0.88 -28.88 18.94
C THR A 207 -1.22 -27.69 18.06
N VAL A 208 -1.61 -27.97 16.81
CA VAL A 208 -2.10 -26.95 15.88
C VAL A 208 -3.40 -26.37 16.40
N VAL A 209 -3.40 -25.08 16.71
CA VAL A 209 -4.60 -24.34 17.09
C VAL A 209 -5.23 -23.66 15.89
N TYR A 210 -4.45 -23.33 14.86
CA TYR A 210 -4.95 -22.77 13.62
C TYR A 210 -4.19 -23.32 12.40
N ASP A 211 -4.92 -23.52 11.31
CA ASP A 211 -4.38 -23.92 10.01
C ASP A 211 -5.07 -23.13 8.90
N SER A 212 -4.31 -22.45 8.06
CA SER A 212 -4.86 -21.69 6.93
C SER A 212 -5.47 -22.57 5.83
N GLY A 213 -5.15 -23.87 5.81
CA GLY A 213 -5.24 -24.66 4.58
C GLY A 213 -4.23 -24.15 3.55
N THR A 214 -4.36 -24.63 2.31
CA THR A 214 -3.47 -24.22 1.21
C THR A 214 -3.62 -22.73 0.91
N LEU A 215 -2.53 -22.00 1.07
CA LEU A 215 -2.37 -20.59 0.76
C LEU A 215 -1.40 -20.46 -0.43
N PRO A 216 -1.88 -20.06 -1.61
CA PRO A 216 -1.01 -19.78 -2.75
C PRO A 216 -0.28 -18.45 -2.55
N LEU A 217 1.04 -18.50 -2.51
CA LEU A 217 1.91 -17.33 -2.55
C LEU A 217 2.38 -17.14 -4.00
N ALA A 218 1.84 -16.11 -4.64
CA ALA A 218 2.14 -15.80 -6.04
C ALA A 218 3.53 -15.16 -6.17
N ASP A 219 4.17 -15.38 -7.33
CA ASP A 219 5.41 -14.71 -7.69
C ASP A 219 5.24 -13.18 -7.63
N GLY A 220 6.14 -12.51 -6.93
CA GLY A 220 6.06 -11.09 -6.61
C GLY A 220 4.95 -10.72 -5.61
N GLY A 221 4.25 -11.66 -4.99
CA GLY A 221 3.24 -11.33 -3.99
C GLY A 221 3.85 -10.73 -2.71
N ASP A 222 3.25 -9.66 -2.18
CA ASP A 222 3.64 -9.05 -0.91
C ASP A 222 2.49 -9.13 0.09
N TYR A 223 2.61 -10.05 1.05
CA TYR A 223 1.54 -10.50 1.92
C TYR A 223 1.75 -10.01 3.36
N ILE A 224 0.69 -9.40 3.91
CA ILE A 224 0.58 -9.10 5.33
C ILE A 224 -0.45 -10.07 5.92
N VAL A 225 -0.03 -10.82 6.93
CA VAL A 225 -0.82 -11.85 7.60
C VAL A 225 -0.95 -11.50 9.08
N ALA A 226 -2.14 -11.09 9.51
CA ALA A 226 -2.41 -10.82 10.93
C ALA A 226 -3.18 -11.99 11.55
N ALA A 227 -2.64 -12.58 12.62
CA ALA A 227 -3.38 -13.49 13.48
C ALA A 227 -4.27 -12.66 14.41
N THR A 228 -5.59 -12.73 14.24
CA THR A 228 -6.61 -11.95 14.97
C THR A 228 -7.51 -12.87 15.79
N ASN A 229 -8.32 -12.33 16.70
CA ASN A 229 -9.21 -13.16 17.52
C ASN A 229 -10.26 -13.87 16.66
N ASN A 230 -10.48 -15.16 16.91
CA ASN A 230 -11.58 -15.85 16.26
C ASN A 230 -12.93 -15.46 16.91
N VAL A 231 -13.80 -14.80 16.14
CA VAL A 231 -15.17 -14.46 16.55
C VAL A 231 -16.22 -15.42 15.99
N THR A 232 -15.78 -16.45 15.26
CA THR A 232 -16.64 -17.44 14.62
C THR A 232 -16.65 -18.75 15.41
N THR A 233 -17.57 -19.64 15.08
CA THR A 233 -17.63 -20.96 15.70
C THR A 233 -16.44 -21.82 15.26
N GLY A 234 -15.64 -22.28 16.22
CA GLY A 234 -14.51 -23.17 15.99
C GLY A 234 -13.65 -23.31 17.25
N GLU A 235 -12.79 -24.33 17.26
CA GLU A 235 -11.88 -24.58 18.39
C GLU A 235 -10.64 -23.66 18.38
N SER A 236 -10.36 -23.00 17.25
CA SER A 236 -9.23 -22.09 17.14
C SER A 236 -9.50 -20.79 17.91
N PRO A 237 -8.58 -20.34 18.80
CA PRO A 237 -8.68 -19.04 19.45
C PRO A 237 -8.37 -17.87 18.49
N VAL A 238 -7.74 -18.16 17.34
CA VAL A 238 -7.28 -17.15 16.37
C VAL A 238 -7.78 -17.45 14.95
N THR A 239 -7.79 -16.43 14.09
CA THR A 239 -8.03 -16.53 12.64
C THR A 239 -7.05 -15.64 11.89
N LEU A 240 -6.77 -15.92 10.61
CA LEU A 240 -5.87 -15.09 9.81
C LEU A 240 -6.63 -14.08 8.95
N GLN A 241 -6.28 -12.82 9.12
CA GLN A 241 -6.55 -11.76 8.16
C GLN A 241 -5.37 -11.65 7.22
N ILE A 242 -5.60 -11.92 5.94
CA ILE A 242 -4.56 -11.88 4.90
C ILE A 242 -4.86 -10.71 3.97
N SER A 243 -3.87 -9.87 3.72
CA SER A 243 -3.92 -8.86 2.67
C SER A 243 -2.70 -8.96 1.79
N THR A 244 -2.88 -8.67 0.50
CA THR A 244 -1.84 -8.79 -0.51
C THR A 244 -1.71 -7.48 -1.26
N THR A 245 -0.47 -7.10 -1.55
CA THR A 245 -0.13 -6.15 -2.60
C THR A 245 0.45 -6.97 -3.74
N ALA A 246 -0.11 -6.89 -4.94
CA ALA A 246 0.55 -7.48 -6.09
C ALA A 246 1.79 -6.64 -6.45
N THR A 247 2.97 -7.24 -6.55
CA THR A 247 4.10 -6.56 -7.21
C THR A 247 3.71 -6.33 -8.67
N GLY A 248 3.92 -5.09 -9.14
CA GLY A 248 3.74 -4.76 -10.56
C GLY A 248 2.38 -4.22 -10.98
N THR A 249 1.47 -3.85 -10.07
CA THR A 249 0.29 -3.04 -10.46
C THR A 249 0.46 -1.57 -10.07
N LYS A 250 1.46 -0.92 -10.68
CA LYS A 250 1.43 0.54 -10.94
C LYS A 250 1.19 0.87 -12.42
N ASP A 251 0.80 -0.11 -13.24
CA ASP A 251 0.13 0.19 -14.49
C ASP A 251 -1.38 0.20 -14.22
N ALA A 252 -1.97 1.40 -14.27
CA ALA A 252 -3.30 1.46 -14.81
C ALA A 252 -3.19 0.81 -16.20
N ALA A 253 -3.85 -0.34 -16.41
CA ALA A 253 -3.81 -1.02 -17.72
C ALA A 253 -4.20 -0.07 -18.86
N ILE A 254 -4.91 1.01 -18.54
CA ILE A 254 -5.06 2.20 -19.36
C ILE A 254 -4.55 3.38 -18.50
N GLY A 255 -3.45 4.03 -18.88
CA GLY A 255 -3.03 5.30 -18.26
C GLY A 255 -4.14 6.36 -18.33
N PRO A 256 -3.98 7.57 -17.77
CA PRO A 256 -5.02 8.60 -17.86
C PRO A 256 -5.30 8.96 -19.33
N VAL A 257 -6.34 8.37 -19.92
CA VAL A 257 -6.87 8.73 -21.25
C VAL A 257 -7.96 9.75 -21.04
N ALA A 258 -7.76 10.96 -21.56
CA ALA A 258 -8.82 11.96 -21.62
C ALA A 258 -9.91 11.48 -22.59
N LEU A 259 -11.05 11.03 -22.05
CA LEU A 259 -12.23 10.66 -22.82
C LEU A 259 -13.16 11.86 -22.89
N THR A 260 -13.55 12.27 -24.10
CA THR A 260 -14.62 13.26 -24.30
C THR A 260 -15.89 12.48 -24.61
N LEU A 261 -16.87 12.54 -23.71
CA LEU A 261 -18.15 11.83 -23.83
C LEU A 261 -19.28 12.86 -24.00
N ASP A 262 -20.20 12.60 -24.92
CA ASP A 262 -21.41 13.40 -25.06
C ASP A 262 -22.44 13.00 -23.99
N ALA A 263 -23.23 13.96 -23.51
CA ALA A 263 -24.30 13.68 -22.56
C ALA A 263 -25.34 12.72 -23.17
N LEU A 264 -25.75 11.71 -22.40
CA LEU A 264 -26.79 10.72 -22.74
C LEU A 264 -26.38 9.60 -23.73
N GLY A 265 -25.09 9.47 -24.06
CA GLY A 265 -24.58 8.31 -24.82
C GLY A 265 -24.37 7.07 -23.94
N ILE A 266 -24.66 5.87 -24.47
CA ILE A 266 -24.22 4.60 -23.88
C ILE A 266 -22.92 4.21 -24.60
N TYR A 267 -21.83 4.12 -23.85
CA TYR A 267 -20.51 3.79 -24.39
C TYR A 267 -20.05 2.46 -23.81
N THR A 268 -19.65 1.53 -24.68
CA THR A 268 -18.97 0.30 -24.26
C THR A 268 -17.48 0.48 -24.48
N ILE A 269 -16.71 0.37 -23.40
CA ILE A 269 -15.25 0.46 -23.42
C ILE A 269 -14.70 -0.96 -23.40
N VAL A 270 -13.89 -1.31 -24.40
CA VAL A 270 -13.17 -2.59 -24.45
C VAL A 270 -11.68 -2.30 -24.47
N ALA A 271 -10.95 -2.88 -23.52
CA ALA A 271 -9.51 -2.96 -23.58
C ALA A 271 -9.13 -4.15 -24.45
N THR A 272 -8.37 -3.92 -25.52
CA THR A 272 -7.86 -4.98 -26.40
C THR A 272 -6.34 -5.05 -26.28
N ASP A 273 -5.78 -6.24 -26.44
CA ASP A 273 -4.32 -6.40 -26.56
C ASP A 273 -3.81 -5.55 -27.74
N SER A 274 -2.57 -5.06 -27.65
CA SER A 274 -1.94 -4.39 -28.79
C SER A 274 -1.72 -5.41 -29.91
N ASP A 275 -1.79 -4.96 -31.17
CA ASP A 275 -1.48 -5.81 -32.33
C ASP A 275 -0.02 -6.29 -32.25
N GLY A 276 0.20 -7.44 -31.62
CA GLY A 276 1.53 -7.97 -31.31
C GLY A 276 1.71 -8.56 -29.90
N GLY A 277 0.73 -8.47 -29.01
CA GLY A 277 0.77 -9.16 -27.71
C GLY A 277 1.65 -8.47 -26.65
N GLY A 278 1.47 -7.17 -26.46
CA GLY A 278 2.30 -6.37 -25.55
C GLY A 278 1.54 -5.24 -24.86
N LEU A 279 2.04 -4.83 -23.69
CA LEU A 279 1.55 -3.65 -22.98
C LEU A 279 1.99 -2.34 -23.67
N PRO A 280 1.19 -1.27 -23.60
CA PRO A 280 -0.14 -1.19 -22.99
C PRO A 280 -1.26 -1.65 -23.95
N PRO A 281 -2.38 -2.18 -23.42
CA PRO A 281 -3.56 -2.49 -24.22
C PRO A 281 -4.15 -1.21 -24.86
N GLN A 282 -4.80 -1.36 -26.01
CA GLN A 282 -5.48 -0.27 -26.70
C GLN A 282 -6.94 -0.16 -26.26
N VAL A 283 -7.48 1.06 -26.27
CA VAL A 283 -8.91 1.31 -25.99
C VAL A 283 -9.66 1.47 -27.30
N ILE A 284 -10.69 0.64 -27.49
CA ILE A 284 -11.66 0.84 -28.57
C ILE A 284 -12.96 1.31 -27.94
N LEU A 285 -13.44 2.48 -28.37
CA LEU A 285 -14.79 2.95 -28.11
C LEU A 285 -15.71 2.31 -29.14
N LEU A 286 -16.57 1.41 -28.68
CA LEU A 286 -17.67 0.89 -29.49
C LEU A 286 -18.89 1.78 -29.22
N ASP A 287 -19.34 2.47 -30.26
CA ASP A 287 -20.64 3.14 -30.27
C ASP A 287 -21.70 2.04 -30.24
N ASP A 288 -22.25 1.76 -29.06
CA ASP A 288 -23.32 0.78 -28.95
C ASP A 288 -24.61 1.47 -29.38
N LEU A 289 -25.13 1.02 -30.53
CA LEU A 289 -26.30 1.59 -31.18
C LEU A 289 -27.43 1.67 -30.16
N ALA A 290 -27.78 2.89 -29.75
CA ALA A 290 -29.02 3.15 -29.04
C ALA A 290 -30.17 2.43 -29.77
N PRO A 291 -31.03 1.67 -29.07
CA PRO A 291 -32.19 1.08 -29.72
C PRO A 291 -33.00 2.20 -30.35
N ALA A 292 -33.31 2.05 -31.64
CA ALA A 292 -34.15 2.99 -32.38
C ALA A 292 -35.39 3.31 -31.52
N GLN A 293 -35.49 4.56 -31.08
CA GLN A 293 -36.64 5.04 -30.33
C GLN A 293 -37.89 4.90 -31.22
N PRO A 294 -39.01 4.39 -30.69
CA PRO A 294 -40.25 4.25 -31.45
C PRO A 294 -40.85 5.60 -31.88
#